data_AF-A0A8H6SFU1-F1
#
_entry.id   AF-A0A8H6SFU1-F1
#
_cell.length_a   1.000
_cell.length_b   1.000
_cell.length_c   1.000
_cell.angle_alpha   90.00
_cell.angle_beta   90.00
_cell.angle_gamma   90.00
#
_symmetry.space_group_name_H-M   'P 1'
#
loop_
_entity.id
_entity.type
_entity.pdbx_description
1 polymer ?
#
loop_
_entity_poly.entity_id
_entity_poly.type
_entity_poly.pdbx_seq_one_letter_code
_entity_poly.pdbx_strand_id
1 'polypeptide(L)'
;MSDFTALLGTNYAPTEAEVVDITAILDRKNAHLCTLDTQIAALQQTMDKILAQRRVLAEDIQAHRALLSPIKRVPVDVLREIFIACMSTKRDCLMSASEAPVLLTRVCSSRSQIAISTPQLWSNVHILDPQLRHLHDFRHAADS
;
A
#
# COMPACT_ATOMS: atom_id res chain seq x y z
N MET A 1 40.63 8.01 -39.25
CA MET A 1 39.81 6.82 -38.98
C MET A 1 38.74 6.77 -40.05
N SER A 2 38.66 5.66 -40.77
CA SER A 2 37.70 5.47 -41.86
C SER A 2 36.26 5.54 -41.32
N ASP A 3 35.40 6.32 -41.98
CA ASP A 3 33.99 6.45 -41.62
C ASP A 3 33.17 5.43 -42.41
N PHE A 4 32.81 4.32 -41.77
CA PHE A 4 32.01 3.25 -42.36
C PHE A 4 30.49 3.53 -42.27
N THR A 5 30.06 4.69 -41.77
CA THR A 5 28.64 4.99 -41.51
C THR A 5 27.79 4.91 -42.80
N ALA A 6 28.34 5.32 -43.94
CA ALA A 6 27.65 5.27 -45.23
C ALA A 6 27.48 3.84 -45.79
N LEU A 7 28.23 2.87 -45.28
CA LEU A 7 28.20 1.47 -45.73
C LEU A 7 27.27 0.60 -44.88
N LEU A 8 26.80 1.11 -43.72
CA LEU A 8 25.88 0.42 -42.83
C LEU A 8 24.54 0.16 -43.53
N GLY A 9 24.06 -1.09 -43.46
CA GLY A 9 22.77 -1.48 -44.07
C GLY A 9 22.82 -1.76 -45.57
N THR A 10 24.01 -1.82 -46.18
CA THR A 10 24.21 -2.21 -47.58
C THR A 10 24.67 -3.67 -47.71
N ASN A 11 24.62 -4.24 -48.91
CA ASN A 11 25.19 -5.58 -49.22
C ASN A 11 26.72 -5.54 -49.44
N TYR A 12 27.38 -4.45 -49.03
CA TYR A 12 28.82 -4.29 -49.19
C TYR A 12 29.59 -5.29 -48.32
N ALA A 13 30.55 -6.00 -48.91
CA ALA A 13 31.46 -6.89 -48.20
C ALA A 13 32.79 -6.17 -47.96
N PRO A 14 33.19 -5.92 -46.70
CA PRO A 14 34.44 -5.24 -46.40
C PRO A 14 35.66 -6.09 -46.75
N THR A 15 36.74 -5.43 -47.16
CA THR A 15 38.06 -6.03 -47.37
C THR A 15 38.71 -6.41 -46.03
N GLU A 16 39.74 -7.27 -46.05
CA GLU A 16 40.44 -7.68 -44.82
C GLU A 16 40.99 -6.50 -44.01
N ALA A 17 41.51 -5.46 -44.67
CA ALA A 17 41.99 -4.25 -44.00
C ALA A 17 40.85 -3.46 -43.34
N GLU A 18 39.71 -3.36 -44.01
CA GLU A 18 38.52 -2.71 -43.45
C GLU A 18 37.92 -3.51 -42.31
N VAL A 19 37.97 -4.85 -42.34
CA VAL A 19 37.57 -5.70 -41.22
C VAL A 19 38.39 -5.37 -39.97
N VAL A 20 39.70 -5.19 -40.10
CA VAL A 20 40.57 -4.80 -38.96
C VAL A 20 40.16 -3.44 -38.40
N ASP A 21 39.95 -2.45 -39.27
CA ASP A 21 39.52 -1.11 -38.87
C ASP A 21 38.13 -1.12 -38.20
N ILE A 22 37.18 -1.86 -38.76
CA ILE A 22 35.82 -2.00 -38.22
C ILE A 22 35.86 -2.68 -36.84
N THR A 23 36.64 -3.76 -36.68
CA THR A 23 36.80 -4.44 -35.39
C THR A 23 37.38 -3.50 -34.35
N ALA A 24 38.42 -2.71 -34.67
CA ALA A 24 38.98 -1.73 -33.74
C ALA A 24 37.96 -0.64 -33.34
N ILE A 25 37.09 -0.21 -34.27
CA ILE A 25 35.99 0.69 -33.97
C ILE A 25 34.98 0.05 -33.01
N LEU A 26 34.62 -1.22 -33.25
CA LEU A 26 33.70 -1.97 -32.39
C LEU A 26 34.27 -2.17 -31.00
N ASP A 27 35.55 -2.54 -30.86
CA ASP A 27 36.20 -2.74 -29.57
C ASP A 27 36.16 -1.45 -28.72
N ARG A 28 36.48 -0.30 -29.33
CA ARG A 28 36.39 0.99 -28.66
C ARG A 28 34.95 1.35 -28.25
N LYS A 29 33.96 1.09 -29.11
CA LYS A 29 32.55 1.32 -28.80
C LYS A 29 32.06 0.41 -27.67
N ASN A 30 32.44 -0.86 -27.70
CA ASN A 30 32.13 -1.83 -26.66
C ASN A 30 32.77 -1.44 -25.33
N ALA A 31 34.03 -0.99 -25.32
CA ALA A 31 34.68 -0.49 -24.10
C ALA A 31 33.95 0.74 -23.52
N HIS A 32 33.48 1.65 -24.38
CA HIS A 32 32.67 2.79 -23.94
C HIS A 32 31.30 2.34 -23.40
N LEU A 33 30.65 1.39 -24.05
CA LEU A 33 29.38 0.82 -23.61
C LEU A 33 29.52 0.16 -22.23
N CYS A 34 30.55 -0.66 -22.01
CA CYS A 34 30.83 -1.25 -20.70
C CYS A 34 31.07 -0.18 -19.61
N THR A 35 31.71 0.93 -19.98
CA THR A 35 31.90 2.06 -19.06
C THR A 35 30.56 2.70 -18.67
N LEU A 36 29.67 2.91 -19.64
CA LEU A 36 28.32 3.44 -19.38
C LEU A 36 27.49 2.48 -18.52
N ASP A 37 27.51 1.18 -18.80
CA ASP A 37 26.79 0.19 -18.00
C ASP A 37 27.27 0.17 -16.54
N THR A 38 28.57 0.32 -16.33
CA THR A 38 29.15 0.42 -14.99
C THR A 38 28.64 1.68 -14.26
N GLN A 39 28.56 2.82 -14.94
CA GLN A 39 28.01 4.05 -14.37
C GLN A 39 26.52 3.91 -14.05
N ILE A 40 25.75 3.30 -14.94
CA ILE A 40 24.32 3.01 -14.72
C ILE A 40 24.14 2.15 -13.48
N ALA A 41 24.90 1.06 -13.36
CA ALA A 41 24.83 0.17 -12.20
C ALA A 41 25.16 0.89 -10.89
N ALA A 42 26.21 1.72 -10.88
CA ALA A 42 26.60 2.49 -9.69
C ALA A 42 25.52 3.51 -9.26
N LEU A 43 24.89 4.19 -10.24
CA LEU A 43 23.81 5.13 -9.98
C LEU A 43 22.55 4.42 -9.46
N GLN A 44 22.20 3.26 -10.04
CA GLN A 44 21.08 2.43 -9.56
C GLN A 44 21.29 1.99 -8.11
N GLN A 45 22.48 1.50 -7.76
CA GLN A 45 22.80 1.15 -6.36
C GLN A 45 22.64 2.35 -5.41
N THR A 46 23.07 3.53 -5.84
CA THR A 46 22.91 4.76 -5.06
C THR A 46 21.43 5.12 -4.89
N MET A 47 20.64 4.99 -5.94
CA MET A 47 19.19 5.22 -5.92
C MET A 47 18.50 4.28 -4.94
N ASP A 48 18.80 2.98 -5.01
CA ASP A 48 18.21 1.97 -4.14
C ASP A 48 18.50 2.23 -2.67
N LYS A 49 19.74 2.63 -2.37
CA LYS A 49 20.14 3.04 -1.01
C LYS A 49 19.32 4.23 -0.52
N ILE A 50 19.17 5.27 -1.33
CA ILE A 50 18.41 6.48 -0.96
C ILE A 50 16.92 6.14 -0.78
N LEU A 51 16.34 5.31 -1.64
CA LEU A 51 14.95 4.86 -1.53
C LEU A 51 14.72 4.07 -0.24
N ALA A 52 15.65 3.19 0.15
CA ALA A 52 15.58 2.46 1.40
C ALA A 52 15.61 3.41 2.62
N GLN A 53 16.51 4.40 2.61
CA GLN A 53 16.59 5.42 3.67
C GLN A 53 15.31 6.26 3.75
N ARG A 54 14.77 6.70 2.60
CA ARG A 54 13.51 7.43 2.52
C ARG A 54 12.35 6.62 3.11
N ARG A 55 12.26 5.32 2.80
CA ARG A 55 11.21 4.45 3.32
C ARG A 55 11.27 4.39 4.85
N VAL A 56 12.43 4.08 5.41
CA VAL A 56 12.62 3.99 6.87
C VAL A 56 12.23 5.30 7.56
N LEU A 57 12.70 6.44 7.03
CA LEU A 57 12.37 7.74 7.59
C LEU A 57 10.88 8.08 7.47
N ALA A 58 10.24 7.72 6.35
CA ALA A 58 8.81 7.95 6.17
C ALA A 58 7.97 7.13 7.16
N GLU A 59 8.35 5.88 7.41
CA GLU A 59 7.71 5.02 8.42
C GLU A 59 7.86 5.61 9.83
N ASP A 60 9.06 6.07 10.19
CA ASP A 60 9.32 6.72 11.49
C ASP A 60 8.50 8.00 11.68
N ILE A 61 8.48 8.89 10.67
CA ILE A 61 7.66 10.10 10.68
C ILE A 61 6.18 9.75 10.87
N GLN A 62 5.70 8.72 10.17
CA GLN A 62 4.30 8.30 10.26
C GLN A 62 3.96 7.75 11.65
N ALA A 63 4.87 6.98 12.27
CA ALA A 63 4.71 6.50 13.63
C ALA A 63 4.61 7.66 14.64
N HIS A 64 5.47 8.67 14.52
CA HIS A 64 5.43 9.86 15.36
C HIS A 64 4.16 10.69 15.15
N ARG A 65 3.72 10.88 13.90
CA ARG A 65 2.42 11.51 13.61
C ARG A 65 1.25 10.76 14.24
N ALA A 66 1.29 9.44 14.22
CA ALA A 66 0.27 8.63 14.87
C ALA A 66 0.25 8.80 16.39
N LEU A 67 1.37 9.14 17.05
CA LEU A 67 1.39 9.51 18.48
C LEU A 67 0.67 10.84 18.72
N LEU A 68 0.81 11.80 17.80
CA LEU A 68 0.16 13.11 17.88
C LEU A 68 -1.32 13.10 17.47
N SER A 69 -1.85 11.94 17.06
CA SER A 69 -3.25 11.83 16.63
C SER A 69 -4.19 12.33 17.73
N PRO A 70 -5.07 13.32 17.46
CA PRO A 70 -5.97 13.90 18.46
C PRO A 70 -6.80 12.85 19.18
N ILE A 71 -7.14 11.78 18.47
CA ILE A 71 -7.96 10.69 18.96
C ILE A 71 -7.30 9.94 20.13
N LYS A 72 -5.96 9.94 20.26
CA LYS A 72 -5.22 9.37 21.41
C LYS A 72 -5.29 10.25 22.67
N ARG A 73 -5.64 11.53 22.52
CA ARG A 73 -5.78 12.49 23.63
C ARG A 73 -7.22 12.62 24.12
N VAL A 74 -8.18 11.99 23.45
CA VAL A 74 -9.59 12.01 23.84
C VAL A 74 -9.73 11.22 25.14
N PRO A 75 -10.26 11.82 26.23
CA PRO A 75 -10.55 11.12 27.46
C PRO A 75 -11.46 9.91 27.21
N VAL A 76 -11.28 8.84 27.98
CA VAL A 76 -12.03 7.60 27.80
C VAL A 76 -13.54 7.85 27.87
N ASP A 77 -14.00 8.72 28.78
CA ASP A 77 -15.43 9.02 28.93
C ASP A 77 -16.01 9.68 27.67
N VAL A 78 -15.30 10.65 27.09
CA VAL A 78 -15.71 11.29 25.83
C VAL A 78 -15.74 10.28 24.68
N LEU A 79 -14.78 9.36 24.63
CA LEU A 79 -14.75 8.32 23.62
C LEU A 79 -15.92 7.32 23.77
N ARG A 80 -16.31 6.98 25.02
CA ARG A 80 -17.48 6.15 25.29
C ARG A 80 -18.76 6.84 24.82
N GLU A 81 -18.93 8.12 25.10
CA GLU A 81 -20.10 8.89 24.63
C GLU A 81 -20.18 8.93 23.10
N ILE A 82 -19.05 9.12 22.41
CA ILE A 82 -19.00 9.05 20.95
C ILE A 82 -19.44 7.66 20.46
N PHE A 83 -18.94 6.59 21.08
CA PHE A 83 -19.32 5.22 20.71
C PHE A 83 -20.81 4.95 20.92
N ILE A 84 -21.39 5.44 22.02
CA ILE A 84 -22.82 5.32 22.32
C ILE A 84 -23.64 6.10 21.27
N ALA A 85 -23.19 7.30 20.90
CA ALA A 85 -23.82 8.11 19.86
C ALA A 85 -23.75 7.48 18.45
N CYS A 86 -22.78 6.59 18.20
CA CYS A 86 -22.70 5.83 16.95
C CYS A 86 -23.68 4.64 16.87
N MET A 87 -24.41 4.32 17.94
CA MET A 87 -25.40 3.26 17.89
C MET A 87 -26.63 3.68 17.06
N SER A 88 -27.15 2.76 16.25
CA SER A 88 -28.39 2.98 15.51
C SER A 88 -29.55 3.23 16.48
N THR A 89 -30.19 4.39 16.37
CA THR A 89 -31.37 4.75 17.18
C THR A 89 -32.68 4.19 16.62
N LYS A 90 -32.67 3.64 15.39
CA LYS A 90 -33.88 3.26 14.64
C LYS A 90 -34.05 1.77 14.42
N ARG A 91 -32.98 0.99 14.55
CA ARG A 91 -32.98 -0.46 14.37
C ARG A 91 -32.01 -1.11 15.33
N ASP A 92 -32.43 -2.26 15.82
CA ASP A 92 -31.60 -3.21 16.54
C ASP A 92 -30.32 -3.53 15.78
N CYS A 93 -29.17 -3.27 16.42
CA CYS A 93 -27.87 -3.52 15.82
C CYS A 93 -27.63 -5.03 15.69
N LEU A 94 -27.31 -5.48 14.48
CA LEU A 94 -26.95 -6.87 14.27
C LEU A 94 -25.53 -7.12 14.80
N MET A 95 -25.27 -8.33 15.29
CA MET A 95 -23.90 -8.82 15.51
C MET A 95 -23.17 -9.04 14.18
N SER A 96 -22.94 -7.95 13.44
CA SER A 96 -22.22 -7.92 12.18
C SER A 96 -20.90 -7.18 12.34
N ALA A 97 -19.86 -7.67 11.66
CA ALA A 97 -18.57 -7.01 11.61
C ALA A 97 -18.59 -5.61 10.95
N SER A 98 -19.70 -5.25 10.28
CA SER A 98 -19.96 -3.96 9.64
C SER A 98 -20.78 -2.99 10.50
N GLU A 99 -21.29 -3.40 11.66
CA GLU A 99 -22.19 -2.59 12.51
C GLU A 99 -21.64 -2.43 13.93
N ALA A 100 -21.93 -1.28 14.56
CA ALA A 100 -21.67 -1.10 15.99
C ALA A 100 -22.60 -2.02 16.81
N PRO A 101 -22.15 -2.60 17.94
CA PRO A 101 -20.90 -2.30 18.63
C PRO A 101 -19.68 -3.09 18.10
N VAL A 102 -19.87 -4.14 17.30
CA VAL A 102 -18.77 -5.04 16.84
C VAL A 102 -17.72 -4.27 16.04
N LEU A 103 -18.14 -3.38 15.14
CA LEU A 103 -17.23 -2.55 14.34
C LEU A 103 -16.27 -1.74 15.22
N LEU A 104 -16.78 -1.19 16.34
CA LEU A 104 -16.00 -0.35 17.26
C LEU A 104 -14.92 -1.16 17.99
N THR A 105 -15.13 -2.47 18.16
CA THR A 105 -14.13 -3.37 18.76
C THR A 105 -12.95 -3.70 17.83
N ARG A 106 -12.96 -3.26 16.56
CA ARG A 106 -11.93 -3.63 15.56
C ARG A 106 -10.91 -2.52 15.26
N VAL A 107 -10.98 -1.38 15.95
CA VAL A 107 -10.17 -0.20 15.61
C VAL A 107 -8.72 -0.31 16.09
N CYS A 108 -8.49 -0.52 17.38
CA CYS A 108 -7.18 -0.81 17.97
C CYS A 108 -7.36 -1.37 19.39
N SER A 109 -6.37 -2.10 19.93
CA SER A 109 -6.48 -2.81 21.22
C SER A 109 -7.02 -1.94 22.38
N SER A 110 -6.52 -0.72 22.52
CA SER A 110 -6.97 0.22 23.56
C SER A 110 -8.45 0.62 23.40
N ARG A 111 -8.92 0.82 22.15
CA ARG A 111 -10.31 1.19 21.85
C ARG A 111 -11.24 0.00 21.93
N SER A 112 -10.77 -1.18 21.51
CA SER A 112 -11.47 -2.45 21.68
C SER A 112 -11.78 -2.69 23.14
N GLN A 113 -10.81 -2.48 24.04
CA GLN A 113 -11.00 -2.61 25.48
C GLN A 113 -12.10 -1.67 25.99
N ILE A 114 -12.11 -0.41 25.53
CA ILE A 114 -13.12 0.58 25.90
C ILE A 114 -14.50 0.15 25.40
N ALA A 115 -14.62 -0.26 24.14
CA ALA A 115 -15.89 -0.74 23.57
C ALA A 115 -16.43 -1.99 24.30
N ILE A 116 -15.57 -2.95 24.62
CA ILE A 116 -15.94 -4.18 25.36
C ILE A 116 -16.36 -3.85 26.80
N SER A 117 -15.64 -2.95 27.47
CA SER A 117 -15.90 -2.57 28.87
C SER A 117 -17.01 -1.53 29.05
N THR A 118 -17.74 -1.17 27.99
CA THR A 118 -18.88 -0.23 28.04
C THR A 118 -20.19 -1.01 27.87
N PRO A 119 -20.88 -1.44 28.95
CA PRO A 119 -22.04 -2.33 28.84
C PRO A 119 -23.21 -1.75 28.05
N GLN A 120 -23.35 -0.41 28.04
CA GLN A 120 -24.37 0.31 27.27
C GLN A 120 -24.27 0.07 25.77
N LEU A 121 -23.08 -0.26 25.25
CA LEU A 121 -22.90 -0.59 23.82
C LEU A 121 -23.48 -1.96 23.47
N TRP A 122 -23.65 -2.83 24.46
CA TRP A 122 -24.07 -4.22 24.27
C TRP A 122 -25.51 -4.48 24.71
N SER A 123 -26.23 -3.45 25.17
CA SER A 123 -27.60 -3.61 25.69
C SER A 123 -28.64 -3.86 24.59
N ASN A 124 -28.39 -3.43 23.35
CA ASN A 124 -29.31 -3.54 22.22
C ASN A 124 -28.66 -4.29 21.05
N VAL A 125 -28.28 -5.54 21.32
CA VAL A 125 -27.57 -6.39 20.38
C VAL A 125 -28.43 -7.59 20.02
N HIS A 126 -28.66 -7.80 18.72
CA HIS A 126 -29.37 -8.98 18.24
C HIS A 126 -28.40 -9.99 17.64
N ILE A 127 -28.41 -11.21 18.21
CA ILE A 127 -27.66 -12.35 17.72
C ILE A 127 -28.56 -13.06 16.69
N LEU A 128 -28.17 -13.00 15.42
CA LEU A 128 -28.83 -13.80 14.39
C LEU A 128 -28.35 -15.25 14.52
N ASP A 129 -29.30 -16.17 14.74
CA ASP A 129 -29.04 -17.60 14.60
C ASP A 129 -28.57 -17.88 13.15
N PRO A 130 -27.40 -18.52 12.96
CA PRO A 130 -26.92 -18.94 11.64
C PRO A 130 -27.96 -19.73 10.82
N GLN A 131 -28.86 -20.48 11.48
CA GLN A 131 -29.94 -21.24 10.85
C GLN A 131 -31.10 -20.36 10.34
N LEU A 132 -31.22 -19.12 10.82
CA LEU A 132 -32.27 -18.16 10.44
C LEU A 132 -31.79 -17.10 9.44
N ARG A 133 -30.52 -17.11 9.04
CA ARG A 133 -29.94 -16.11 8.11
C ARG A 133 -30.67 -16.06 6.76
N HIS A 134 -31.20 -17.18 6.29
CA HIS A 134 -31.92 -17.26 5.00
C HIS A 134 -33.35 -16.68 5.03
N LEU A 135 -33.92 -16.39 6.20
CA LEU A 135 -35.30 -15.87 6.31
C LEU A 135 -35.35 -14.33 6.36
N HIS A 136 -34.22 -13.66 6.62
CA HIS A 136 -34.20 -12.20 6.77
C HIS A 136 -34.00 -11.42 5.46
N ASP A 137 -33.46 -12.08 4.42
CA ASP A 137 -33.37 -11.48 3.06
C ASP A 137 -34.76 -11.25 2.46
N PHE A 138 -35.79 -11.99 2.90
CA PHE A 138 -37.17 -11.79 2.45
C PHE A 138 -37.86 -10.57 3.07
N ARG A 139 -37.42 -10.09 4.25
CA ARG A 139 -38.08 -8.95 4.91
C ARG A 139 -37.63 -7.60 4.36
N HIS A 140 -36.46 -7.55 3.71
CA HIS A 140 -35.98 -6.34 3.06
C HIS A 140 -36.58 -6.11 1.67
N ALA A 141 -37.20 -7.13 1.06
CA ALA A 141 -37.85 -7.06 -0.25
C ALA A 141 -39.36 -6.77 -0.18
N ALA A 142 -39.97 -6.77 1.01
CA ALA A 142 -41.41 -6.57 1.18
C ALA A 142 -41.82 -5.15 1.59
N ASP A 143 -40.87 -4.29 1.97
CA ASP A 143 -41.11 -2.90 2.39
C ASP A 143 -40.43 -1.88 1.44
N SER A 144 -40.52 -2.08 0.12
CA SER A 144 -40.12 -1.09 -0.90
C SER A 144 -41.20 -0.91 -1.96
#